data_AF-A0A2G5SHE9-F1
#
_entry.id   AF-A0A2G5SHE9-F1
#
_cell.length_a   1.000
_cell.length_b   1.000
_cell.length_c   1.000
_cell.angle_alpha   90.00
_cell.angle_beta   90.00
_cell.angle_gamma   90.00
#
_symmetry.space_group_name_H-M   'P 1'
#
loop_
_entity.id
_entity.type
_entity.pdbx_description
1 polymer ?
#
loop_
_entity_poly.entity_id
_entity_poly.type
_entity_poly.pdbx_seq_one_letter_code
_entity_poly.pdbx_strand_id
1 'polypeptide(L)'
;MPVCFPRLPIIVQQEILTNMNPFELFALSECSKRCTKLVPLAGTKEYQFSIDLSYLQISIQTVNFQEYTLSFNCFVPGAFHISAQNPILELKTYLLKFFDIFRSKHIRRFNTGTDDFDNFKSIAKILIERECSIWQLNYQLHYVHRTKELRNILSKLKVTSGLSVAKSADLGSRFEYKRLKFLQEIHINNAVWFRIDQLYSAVNSLVKIELRDSLLSVEDMSVFLEKWMAGEFPNMTAFFISIHSHRFKSNDARALGMQLPIKSEQFTVHRRFLGRFYGCVIGGIVFKNVDGVSAVLYFNSLCQSFDFMVLAQ
;
A
#
# COMPACT_ATOMS: atom_id res chain seq x y z
N MET A 1 -25.72 -18.05 42.50
CA MET A 1 -24.97 -16.78 42.54
C MET A 1 -24.36 -16.53 41.17
N PRO A 2 -24.50 -15.33 40.58
CA PRO A 2 -23.80 -15.02 39.34
C PRO A 2 -22.28 -15.03 39.60
N VAL A 3 -21.55 -15.77 38.76
CA VAL A 3 -20.09 -15.84 38.83
C VAL A 3 -19.53 -14.50 38.35
N CYS A 4 -18.72 -13.85 39.18
CA CYS A 4 -18.11 -12.58 38.85
C CYS A 4 -16.93 -12.81 37.89
N PHE A 5 -17.15 -12.62 36.58
CA PHE A 5 -16.15 -12.85 35.53
C PHE A 5 -14.76 -12.26 35.86
N PRO A 6 -14.63 -10.99 36.33
CA PRO A 6 -13.31 -10.43 36.64
C PRO A 6 -12.60 -11.05 37.86
N ARG A 7 -13.26 -11.94 38.63
CA ARG A 7 -12.67 -12.68 39.75
C ARG A 7 -12.24 -14.10 39.36
N LEU A 8 -12.52 -14.54 38.14
CA LEU A 8 -12.05 -15.83 37.64
C LEU A 8 -10.51 -15.85 37.54
N PRO A 9 -9.88 -17.04 37.57
CA PRO A 9 -8.45 -17.16 37.26
C PRO A 9 -8.13 -16.57 35.88
N ILE A 10 -6.97 -15.93 35.73
CA ILE A 10 -6.61 -15.21 34.51
C ILE A 10 -6.61 -16.10 33.26
N ILE A 11 -6.24 -17.37 33.40
CA ILE A 11 -6.26 -18.36 32.32
C ILE A 11 -7.70 -18.60 31.82
N VAL A 12 -8.66 -18.70 32.74
CA VAL A 12 -10.08 -18.88 32.39
C VAL A 12 -10.62 -17.62 31.73
N GLN A 13 -10.23 -16.43 32.23
CA GLN A 13 -10.61 -15.17 31.59
C GLN A 13 -10.07 -15.09 30.16
N GLN A 14 -8.80 -15.41 29.95
CA GLN A 14 -8.16 -15.41 28.64
C GLN A 14 -8.83 -16.38 27.66
N GLU A 15 -9.14 -17.60 28.11
CA GLU A 15 -9.82 -18.60 27.28
C GLU A 15 -11.20 -18.08 26.82
N ILE A 16 -12.00 -17.54 27.75
CA ILE A 16 -13.31 -16.96 27.42
C ILE A 16 -13.16 -15.80 26.43
N LEU A 17 -12.22 -14.88 26.68
CA LEU A 17 -12.05 -13.69 25.86
C LEU A 17 -11.53 -14.00 24.45
N THR A 18 -10.67 -15.01 24.31
CA THR A 18 -10.12 -15.43 23.00
C THR A 18 -11.19 -16.02 22.09
N ASN A 19 -12.27 -16.54 22.68
CA ASN A 19 -13.43 -17.06 21.95
C ASN A 19 -14.47 -15.97 21.62
N MET A 20 -14.32 -14.74 22.13
CA MET A 20 -15.20 -13.62 21.80
C MET A 20 -14.77 -12.91 20.52
N ASN A 21 -15.74 -12.52 19.70
CA ASN A 21 -15.48 -11.71 18.52
C ASN A 21 -15.21 -10.22 18.89
N PRO A 22 -14.66 -9.41 17.97
CA PRO A 22 -14.35 -8.01 18.25
C PRO A 22 -15.53 -7.17 18.76
N PHE A 23 -16.75 -7.44 18.31
CA PHE A 23 -17.94 -6.70 18.75
C PHE A 23 -18.39 -7.10 20.15
N GLU A 24 -18.28 -8.38 20.50
CA GLU A 24 -18.52 -8.87 21.87
C GLU A 24 -17.49 -8.29 22.83
N LEU A 25 -16.21 -8.27 22.44
CA LEU A 25 -15.13 -7.64 23.22
C LEU A 25 -15.36 -6.13 23.38
N PHE A 26 -15.83 -5.46 22.34
CA PHE A 26 -16.20 -4.05 22.41
C PHE A 26 -17.37 -3.83 23.38
N ALA A 27 -18.46 -4.59 23.26
CA ALA A 27 -19.60 -4.50 24.17
C ALA A 27 -19.20 -4.78 25.62
N LEU A 28 -18.36 -5.80 25.86
CA LEU A 28 -17.79 -6.10 27.17
C LEU A 28 -16.99 -4.92 27.72
N SER A 29 -16.21 -4.24 26.86
CA SER A 29 -15.40 -3.10 27.26
C SER A 29 -16.23 -1.91 27.73
N GLU A 30 -17.45 -1.74 27.20
CA GLU A 30 -18.37 -0.68 27.60
C GLU A 30 -19.07 -0.98 28.95
N CYS A 31 -19.02 -2.23 29.44
CA CYS A 31 -19.67 -2.59 30.72
C CYS A 31 -18.98 -1.97 31.95
N SER A 32 -17.64 -1.87 31.96
CA SER A 32 -16.90 -1.22 33.05
C SER A 32 -15.43 -1.01 32.69
N LYS A 33 -14.76 -0.05 33.35
CA LYS A 33 -13.31 0.15 33.26
C LYS A 33 -12.50 -1.11 33.57
N ARG A 34 -13.04 -2.01 34.41
CA ARG A 34 -12.39 -3.28 34.73
C ARG A 34 -12.45 -4.23 33.55
N CYS A 35 -13.60 -4.31 32.87
CA CYS A 35 -13.77 -5.11 31.66
C CYS A 35 -12.91 -4.59 30.51
N THR A 36 -12.84 -3.27 30.31
CA THR A 36 -11.97 -2.66 29.28
C THR A 36 -10.50 -3.09 29.45
N LYS A 37 -10.01 -3.18 30.69
CA LYS A 37 -8.63 -3.61 30.99
C LYS A 37 -8.37 -5.08 30.68
N LEU A 38 -9.41 -5.91 30.58
CA LEU A 38 -9.30 -7.34 30.30
C LEU A 38 -9.21 -7.63 28.79
N VAL A 39 -9.83 -6.81 27.93
CA VAL A 39 -9.90 -7.05 26.48
C VAL A 39 -8.55 -7.42 25.85
N PRO A 40 -7.41 -6.76 26.17
CA PRO A 40 -6.12 -7.12 25.59
C PRO A 40 -5.65 -8.55 25.88
N LEU A 41 -6.20 -9.24 26.89
CA LEU A 41 -5.91 -10.65 27.16
C LEU A 41 -6.39 -11.56 26.02
N ALA A 42 -7.35 -11.13 25.20
CA ALA A 42 -7.79 -11.87 24.00
C ALA A 42 -6.78 -11.84 22.85
N GLY A 43 -5.60 -11.23 23.02
CA GLY A 43 -4.62 -11.08 21.94
C GLY A 43 -4.95 -9.97 20.93
N THR A 44 -5.83 -9.03 21.28
CA THR A 44 -6.33 -7.98 20.37
C THR A 44 -5.27 -7.01 19.85
N LYS A 45 -4.07 -7.00 20.45
CA LYS A 45 -2.93 -6.19 19.97
C LYS A 45 -2.48 -6.58 18.57
N GLU A 46 -2.65 -7.86 18.21
CA GLU A 46 -2.29 -8.41 16.90
C GLU A 46 -3.39 -8.20 15.84
N TYR A 47 -4.55 -7.64 16.22
CA TYR A 47 -5.61 -7.33 15.26
C TYR A 47 -5.13 -6.30 14.25
N GLN A 48 -5.66 -6.36 13.04
CA GLN A 48 -5.34 -5.39 12.00
C GLN A 48 -6.58 -4.63 11.57
N PHE A 49 -6.48 -3.31 11.47
CA PHE A 49 -7.58 -2.47 11.02
C PHE A 49 -7.48 -2.17 9.52
N SER A 50 -8.59 -2.22 8.81
CA SER A 50 -8.74 -1.61 7.49
C SER A 50 -9.67 -0.41 7.64
N ILE A 51 -9.23 0.75 7.18
CA ILE A 51 -10.02 1.98 7.20
C ILE A 51 -10.36 2.34 5.76
N ASP A 52 -11.65 2.47 5.46
CA ASP A 52 -12.12 2.83 4.14
C ASP A 52 -12.99 4.09 4.19
N LEU A 53 -12.48 5.19 3.65
CA LEU A 53 -13.21 6.45 3.62
C LEU A 53 -14.14 6.61 2.39
N SER A 54 -14.00 5.77 1.37
CA SER A 54 -14.98 5.72 0.25
C SER A 54 -16.31 5.17 0.73
N TYR A 55 -16.27 4.14 1.57
CA TYR A 55 -17.47 3.49 2.10
C TYR A 55 -17.79 3.87 3.55
N LEU A 56 -16.93 4.68 4.19
CA LEU A 56 -17.03 5.07 5.60
C LEU A 56 -17.14 3.84 6.50
N GLN A 57 -16.08 3.03 6.47
CA GLN A 57 -16.02 1.74 7.16
C GLN A 57 -14.72 1.57 7.96
N ILE A 58 -14.83 0.76 9.01
CA ILE A 58 -13.69 0.18 9.71
C ILE A 58 -13.89 -1.34 9.73
N SER A 59 -12.93 -2.08 9.19
CA SER A 59 -12.88 -3.53 9.32
C SER A 59 -11.79 -3.95 10.28
N ILE A 60 -12.07 -4.94 11.11
CA ILE A 60 -11.15 -5.51 12.08
C ILE A 60 -10.86 -6.95 11.65
N GLN A 61 -9.61 -7.23 11.31
CA GLN A 61 -9.14 -8.58 11.06
C GLN A 61 -8.54 -9.16 12.33
N THR A 62 -9.04 -10.32 12.76
CA THR A 62 -8.51 -11.07 13.90
C THR A 62 -7.31 -11.92 13.49
N VAL A 63 -6.60 -12.48 14.49
CA VAL A 63 -5.47 -13.39 14.27
C VAL A 63 -5.82 -14.65 13.47
N ASN A 64 -7.09 -15.05 13.51
CA ASN A 64 -7.62 -16.20 12.75
C ASN A 64 -8.10 -15.79 11.34
N PHE A 65 -7.73 -14.60 10.87
CA PHE A 65 -8.10 -14.02 9.58
C PHE A 65 -9.59 -13.75 9.38
N GLN A 66 -10.42 -13.85 10.42
CA GLN A 66 -11.82 -13.44 10.37
C GLN A 66 -11.93 -11.91 10.32
N GLU A 67 -12.87 -11.39 9.53
CA GLU A 67 -13.05 -9.96 9.30
C GLU A 67 -14.42 -9.50 9.81
N TYR A 68 -14.40 -8.41 10.58
CA TYR A 68 -15.58 -7.80 11.19
C TYR A 68 -15.66 -6.34 10.79
N THR A 69 -16.68 -5.95 10.04
CA THR A 69 -16.80 -4.62 9.45
C THR A 69 -17.88 -3.81 10.14
N LEU A 70 -17.56 -2.57 10.51
CA LEU A 70 -18.54 -1.54 10.87
C LEU A 70 -18.71 -0.57 9.72
N SER A 71 -19.96 -0.22 9.42
CA SER A 71 -20.32 0.78 8.43
C SER A 71 -21.07 1.93 9.08
N PHE A 72 -20.74 3.17 8.73
CA PHE A 72 -21.28 4.37 9.36
C PHE A 72 -22.32 5.11 8.49
N ASN A 73 -22.55 4.67 7.26
CA ASN A 73 -23.53 5.31 6.36
C ASN A 73 -24.03 4.45 5.18
N CYS A 74 -23.46 3.26 4.96
CA CYS A 74 -23.87 2.41 3.85
C CYS A 74 -24.33 1.04 4.34
N PHE A 75 -25.43 0.53 3.81
CA PHE A 75 -25.80 -0.85 4.03
C PHE A 75 -24.81 -1.74 3.26
N VAL A 76 -24.02 -2.52 3.99
CA VAL A 76 -23.15 -3.54 3.41
C VAL A 76 -23.54 -4.88 4.02
N PRO A 77 -23.85 -5.89 3.19
CA PRO A 77 -24.20 -7.21 3.68
C PRO A 77 -23.14 -7.75 4.64
N GLY A 78 -23.56 -8.15 5.84
CA GLY A 78 -22.67 -8.69 6.88
C GLY A 78 -21.90 -7.65 7.71
N ALA A 79 -22.03 -6.35 7.43
CA ALA A 79 -21.44 -5.30 8.26
C ALA A 79 -22.36 -4.89 9.42
N PHE A 80 -21.77 -4.53 10.56
CA PHE A 80 -22.48 -3.92 11.67
C PHE A 80 -22.76 -2.45 11.34
N HIS A 81 -24.02 -2.10 11.15
CA HIS A 81 -24.43 -0.77 10.72
C HIS A 81 -24.62 0.17 11.91
N ILE A 82 -23.94 1.31 11.89
CA ILE A 82 -24.10 2.41 12.84
C ILE A 82 -24.79 3.56 12.10
N SER A 83 -26.02 3.85 12.50
CA SER A 83 -26.74 5.03 12.00
C SER A 83 -26.18 6.29 12.68
N ALA A 84 -25.57 7.18 11.89
CA ALA A 84 -24.95 8.40 12.39
C ALA A 84 -25.39 9.60 11.56
N GLN A 85 -25.74 10.71 12.24
CA GLN A 85 -25.99 11.98 11.56
C GLN A 85 -24.73 12.56 10.92
N ASN A 86 -23.57 12.31 11.53
CA ASN A 86 -22.27 12.66 10.99
C ASN A 86 -21.37 11.41 10.94
N PRO A 87 -21.46 10.62 9.85
CA PRO A 87 -20.74 9.35 9.72
C PRO A 87 -19.24 9.43 9.91
N ILE A 88 -18.58 10.49 9.43
CA ILE A 88 -17.12 10.61 9.54
C ILE A 88 -16.70 10.95 10.97
N LEU A 89 -17.47 11.75 11.70
CA LEU A 89 -17.22 12.01 13.11
C LEU A 89 -17.38 10.72 13.91
N GLU A 90 -18.42 9.94 13.63
CA GLU A 90 -18.67 8.68 14.32
C GLU A 90 -17.57 7.65 14.02
N LEU A 91 -17.13 7.55 12.76
CA LEU A 91 -15.99 6.73 12.36
C LEU A 91 -14.74 7.09 13.17
N LYS A 92 -14.42 8.39 13.33
CA LYS A 92 -13.29 8.85 14.14
C LYS A 92 -13.44 8.44 15.60
N THR A 93 -14.63 8.61 16.17
CA THR A 93 -14.92 8.24 17.55
C THR A 93 -14.69 6.74 17.79
N TYR A 94 -15.24 5.88 16.92
CA TYR A 94 -15.04 4.43 17.02
C TYR A 94 -13.60 4.03 16.76
N LEU A 95 -12.90 4.65 15.81
CA LEU A 95 -11.48 4.38 15.57
C LEU A 95 -10.63 4.66 16.82
N LEU A 96 -10.87 5.78 17.50
CA LEU A 96 -10.19 6.10 18.77
C LEU A 96 -10.53 5.09 19.87
N LYS A 97 -11.81 4.74 20.02
CA LYS A 97 -12.24 3.71 20.98
C LYS A 97 -11.54 2.37 20.70
N PHE A 98 -11.47 1.94 19.44
CA PHE A 98 -10.79 0.69 19.07
C PHE A 98 -9.29 0.71 19.36
N PHE A 99 -8.61 1.84 19.14
CA PHE A 99 -7.21 1.96 19.56
C PHE A 99 -7.05 1.84 21.08
N ASP A 100 -7.96 2.41 21.86
CA ASP A 100 -7.88 2.37 23.33
C ASP A 100 -8.21 0.98 23.90
N ILE A 101 -9.22 0.32 23.31
CA ILE A 101 -9.73 -0.99 23.75
C ILE A 101 -8.80 -2.11 23.28
N PHE A 102 -8.54 -2.19 21.97
CA PHE A 102 -7.81 -3.31 21.37
C PHE A 102 -6.29 -3.14 21.45
N ARG A 103 -5.80 -1.90 21.62
CA ARG A 103 -4.38 -1.56 21.74
C ARG A 103 -3.51 -1.97 20.54
N SER A 104 -4.14 -2.31 19.42
CA SER A 104 -3.46 -2.55 18.15
C SER A 104 -3.02 -1.23 17.52
N LYS A 105 -1.86 -1.28 16.85
CA LYS A 105 -1.31 -0.18 16.03
C LYS A 105 -1.16 -0.58 14.57
N HIS A 106 -1.73 -1.71 14.18
CA HIS A 106 -1.56 -2.29 12.85
C HIS A 106 -2.73 -1.90 11.96
N ILE A 107 -2.43 -1.11 10.93
CA ILE A 107 -3.39 -0.79 9.87
C ILE A 107 -3.02 -1.65 8.67
N ARG A 108 -3.87 -2.60 8.31
CA ARG A 108 -3.69 -3.42 7.12
C ARG A 108 -3.87 -2.58 5.86
N ARG A 109 -4.96 -1.81 5.79
CA ARG A 109 -5.29 -0.98 4.63
C ARG A 109 -5.83 0.36 5.07
N PHE A 110 -5.39 1.42 4.40
CA PHE A 110 -6.00 2.73 4.54
C PHE A 110 -6.38 3.25 3.15
N ASN A 111 -7.68 3.32 2.86
CA ASN A 111 -8.23 3.85 1.63
C ASN A 111 -8.70 5.29 1.88
N THR A 112 -8.14 6.26 1.17
CA THR A 112 -8.35 7.68 1.49
C THR A 112 -9.72 8.22 1.10
N GLY A 113 -10.51 7.46 0.34
CA GLY A 113 -11.71 8.00 -0.30
C GLY A 113 -11.37 8.87 -1.52
N THR A 114 -12.40 9.31 -2.22
CA THR A 114 -12.30 10.08 -3.48
C THR A 114 -12.56 11.57 -3.31
N ASP A 115 -13.31 11.98 -2.28
CA ASP A 115 -14.03 13.26 -2.32
C ASP A 115 -13.48 14.32 -1.35
N ASP A 116 -13.01 13.93 -0.16
CA ASP A 116 -12.73 14.89 0.92
C ASP A 116 -11.32 14.72 1.51
N PHE A 117 -10.45 15.68 1.17
CA PHE A 117 -9.08 15.75 1.69
C PHE A 117 -9.02 15.99 3.20
N ASP A 118 -9.95 16.74 3.78
CA ASP A 118 -9.98 17.03 5.21
C ASP A 118 -10.39 15.77 6.02
N ASN A 119 -11.22 14.89 5.45
CA ASN A 119 -11.49 13.56 6.01
C ASN A 119 -10.23 12.68 6.02
N PHE A 120 -9.53 12.56 4.89
CA PHE A 120 -8.23 11.87 4.84
C PHE A 120 -7.24 12.44 5.85
N LYS A 121 -7.05 13.77 5.85
CA LYS A 121 -6.11 14.47 6.72
C LYS A 121 -6.40 14.22 8.19
N SER A 122 -7.65 14.30 8.60
CA SER A 122 -8.05 14.11 9.99
C SER A 122 -7.80 12.69 10.48
N ILE A 123 -8.06 11.66 9.65
CA ILE A 123 -7.72 10.27 9.97
C ILE A 123 -6.21 10.05 9.98
N ALA A 124 -5.49 10.57 8.98
CA ALA A 124 -4.04 10.47 8.90
C ALA A 124 -3.36 11.09 10.13
N LYS A 125 -3.88 12.21 10.65
CA LYS A 125 -3.40 12.82 11.89
C LYS A 125 -3.52 11.86 13.08
N ILE A 126 -4.66 11.19 13.25
CA ILE A 126 -4.85 10.17 14.30
C ILE A 126 -3.83 9.04 14.14
N LEU A 127 -3.63 8.53 12.92
CA LEU A 127 -2.69 7.43 12.66
C LEU A 127 -1.23 7.83 12.97
N ILE A 128 -0.85 9.07 12.66
CA ILE A 128 0.48 9.63 12.97
C ILE A 128 0.65 9.74 14.48
N GLU A 129 -0.32 10.34 15.19
CA GLU A 129 -0.26 10.56 16.65
C GLU A 129 -0.25 9.25 17.44
N ARG A 130 -0.96 8.22 16.95
CA ARG A 130 -0.95 6.87 17.54
C ARG A 130 0.25 6.02 17.14
N GLU A 131 1.10 6.56 16.26
CA GLU A 131 2.28 5.90 15.70
C GLU A 131 1.97 4.58 14.99
N CYS A 132 0.85 4.51 14.28
CA CYS A 132 0.40 3.30 13.61
C CYS A 132 1.32 2.91 12.44
N SER A 133 1.54 1.60 12.28
CA SER A 133 2.15 1.03 11.07
C SER A 133 1.06 0.74 10.04
N ILE A 134 1.24 1.25 8.83
CA ILE A 134 0.30 1.03 7.72
C ILE A 134 0.94 0.05 6.75
N TRP A 135 0.32 -1.09 6.51
CA TRP A 135 0.81 -2.05 5.53
C TRP A 135 0.58 -1.51 4.11
N GLN A 136 -0.67 -1.19 3.76
CA GLN A 136 -1.02 -0.64 2.45
C GLN A 136 -1.77 0.70 2.56
N LEU A 137 -1.29 1.73 1.86
CA LEU A 137 -1.99 3.00 1.67
C LEU A 137 -2.52 3.09 0.24
N ASN A 138 -3.81 3.30 0.07
CA ASN A 138 -4.46 3.49 -1.22
C ASN A 138 -5.00 4.91 -1.32
N TYR A 139 -4.31 5.74 -2.10
CA TYR A 139 -4.64 7.13 -2.34
C TYR A 139 -5.56 7.27 -3.55
N GLN A 140 -6.76 7.80 -3.33
CA GLN A 140 -7.85 7.83 -4.33
C GLN A 140 -8.47 9.21 -4.58
N LEU A 141 -8.07 10.24 -3.81
CA LEU A 141 -8.63 11.59 -3.89
C LEU A 141 -8.39 12.22 -5.27
N HIS A 142 -9.45 12.73 -5.89
CA HIS A 142 -9.40 13.22 -7.27
C HIS A 142 -8.52 14.45 -7.47
N TYR A 143 -8.69 15.49 -6.66
CA TYR A 143 -7.98 16.76 -6.81
C TYR A 143 -7.31 17.17 -5.51
N VAL A 144 -6.01 17.46 -5.59
CA VAL A 144 -5.22 17.90 -4.43
C VAL A 144 -4.79 19.35 -4.62
N HIS A 145 -5.60 20.30 -4.18
CA HIS A 145 -5.18 21.71 -4.12
C HIS A 145 -4.07 21.94 -3.08
N ARG A 146 -3.95 21.06 -2.08
CA ARG A 146 -3.03 21.19 -0.94
C ARG A 146 -1.84 20.24 -1.02
N THR A 147 -1.13 20.21 -2.16
CA THR A 147 -0.02 19.27 -2.43
C THR A 147 1.12 19.31 -1.40
N LYS A 148 1.44 20.51 -0.87
CA LYS A 148 2.43 20.67 0.22
C LYS A 148 2.00 19.97 1.51
N GLU A 149 0.71 20.08 1.84
CA GLU A 149 0.13 19.46 3.02
C GLU A 149 0.07 17.93 2.85
N LEU A 150 -0.36 17.45 1.68
CA LEU A 150 -0.32 16.02 1.35
C LEU A 150 1.09 15.47 1.51
N ARG A 151 2.11 16.15 0.95
CA ARG A 151 3.51 15.74 1.05
C ARG A 151 3.97 15.62 2.51
N ASN A 152 3.56 16.55 3.36
CA ASN A 152 3.88 16.53 4.79
C ASN A 152 3.15 15.43 5.57
N ILE A 153 1.92 15.08 5.18
CA ILE A 153 1.20 13.95 5.77
C ILE A 153 1.87 12.64 5.37
N LEU A 154 2.08 12.44 4.06
CA LEU A 154 2.68 11.22 3.53
C LEU A 154 4.06 10.96 4.16
N SER A 155 4.92 11.97 4.31
CA SER A 155 6.25 11.81 4.91
C SER A 155 6.25 11.41 6.38
N LYS A 156 5.13 11.60 7.10
CA LYS A 156 4.97 11.25 8.51
C LYS A 156 4.28 9.91 8.72
N LEU A 157 3.54 9.41 7.74
CA LEU A 157 2.90 8.10 7.82
C LEU A 157 3.95 6.99 7.73
N LYS A 158 3.84 5.99 8.62
CA LYS A 158 4.71 4.80 8.62
C LYS A 158 4.14 3.73 7.67
N VAL A 159 4.24 3.95 6.36
CA VAL A 159 3.81 2.98 5.34
C VAL A 159 4.92 1.95 5.09
N THR A 160 4.61 0.67 5.23
CA THR A 160 5.61 -0.41 5.36
C THR A 160 5.61 -1.43 4.22
N SER A 161 4.50 -1.61 3.50
CA SER A 161 4.45 -2.48 2.32
C SER A 161 4.29 -1.67 1.05
N GLY A 162 3.12 -1.07 0.82
CA GLY A 162 2.82 -0.46 -0.48
C GLY A 162 2.06 0.86 -0.43
N LEU A 163 2.31 1.68 -1.44
CA LEU A 163 1.54 2.88 -1.77
C LEU A 163 0.91 2.69 -3.15
N SER A 164 -0.42 2.71 -3.21
CA SER A 164 -1.17 2.73 -4.46
C SER A 164 -1.76 4.11 -4.67
N VAL A 165 -1.58 4.69 -5.86
CA VAL A 165 -2.21 5.94 -6.29
C VAL A 165 -3.18 5.61 -7.43
N ALA A 166 -4.46 5.88 -7.21
CA ALA A 166 -5.52 5.54 -8.15
C ALA A 166 -5.44 6.39 -9.42
N LYS A 167 -6.06 5.89 -10.50
CA LYS A 167 -6.11 6.59 -11.79
C LYS A 167 -6.82 7.94 -11.68
N SER A 168 -7.81 8.00 -10.81
CA SER A 168 -8.60 9.19 -10.49
C SER A 168 -7.80 10.31 -9.85
N ALA A 169 -6.66 10.01 -9.20
CA ALA A 169 -5.94 10.97 -8.39
C ALA A 169 -5.03 11.85 -9.26
N ASP A 170 -5.30 13.15 -9.25
CA ASP A 170 -4.46 14.18 -9.85
C ASP A 170 -3.68 14.92 -8.75
N LEU A 171 -2.38 14.59 -8.66
CA LEU A 171 -1.45 15.25 -7.74
C LEU A 171 -0.84 16.52 -8.33
N GLY A 172 -1.10 16.82 -9.60
CA GLY A 172 -0.49 17.90 -10.37
C GLY A 172 0.92 17.58 -10.86
N SER A 173 1.30 18.17 -12.01
CA SER A 173 2.54 17.88 -12.74
C SER A 173 3.86 18.27 -12.03
N ARG A 174 3.76 19.00 -10.90
CA ARG A 174 4.88 19.42 -10.04
C ARG A 174 4.95 18.64 -8.73
N PHE A 175 4.13 17.59 -8.57
CA PHE A 175 4.23 16.75 -7.41
C PHE A 175 5.54 15.95 -7.45
N GLU A 176 6.27 16.00 -6.34
CA GLU A 176 7.49 15.24 -6.16
C GLU A 176 7.26 14.27 -5.02
N TYR A 177 7.34 13.00 -5.35
CA TYR A 177 7.38 11.94 -4.37
C TYR A 177 8.68 12.06 -3.56
N LYS A 178 8.53 12.29 -2.26
CA LYS A 178 9.64 12.13 -1.31
C LYS A 178 9.59 10.72 -0.74
N ARG A 179 10.77 10.10 -0.69
CA ARG A 179 10.98 8.75 -0.15
C ARG A 179 10.25 8.56 1.18
N LEU A 180 9.35 7.59 1.21
CA LEU A 180 8.77 7.08 2.45
C LEU A 180 9.75 6.08 3.08
N LYS A 181 10.01 6.24 4.38
CA LYS A 181 10.85 5.29 5.11
C LYS A 181 10.13 3.94 5.11
N PHE A 182 10.85 2.86 4.77
CA PHE A 182 10.38 1.46 4.79
C PHE A 182 9.41 1.02 3.69
N LEU A 183 9.06 1.88 2.73
CA LEU A 183 8.19 1.49 1.63
C LEU A 183 8.88 0.46 0.73
N GLN A 184 8.15 -0.61 0.36
CA GLN A 184 8.69 -1.64 -0.53
C GLN A 184 8.16 -1.50 -1.96
N GLU A 185 6.92 -1.04 -2.11
CA GLU A 185 6.23 -1.04 -3.41
C GLU A 185 5.50 0.28 -3.67
N ILE A 186 5.55 0.73 -4.92
CA ILE A 186 4.66 1.77 -5.43
C ILE A 186 3.88 1.25 -6.64
N HIS A 187 2.61 1.58 -6.66
CA HIS A 187 1.73 1.39 -7.81
C HIS A 187 1.03 2.71 -8.11
N ILE A 188 1.27 3.29 -9.29
CA ILE A 188 0.73 4.61 -9.66
C ILE A 188 -0.01 4.45 -10.98
N ASN A 189 -1.34 4.51 -10.94
CA ASN A 189 -2.14 4.33 -12.15
C ASN A 189 -2.17 5.56 -13.07
N ASN A 190 -2.02 6.76 -12.50
CA ASN A 190 -1.91 8.02 -13.22
C ASN A 190 -0.52 8.63 -12.98
N ALA A 191 0.48 8.07 -13.65
CA ALA A 191 1.90 8.39 -13.41
C ALA A 191 2.41 9.57 -14.23
N VAL A 192 1.52 10.45 -14.73
CA VAL A 192 1.92 11.63 -15.55
C VAL A 192 2.85 12.60 -14.82
N TRP A 193 2.78 12.65 -13.50
CA TRP A 193 3.63 13.52 -12.65
C TRP A 193 4.92 12.81 -12.20
N PHE A 194 5.04 11.50 -12.42
CA PHE A 194 6.19 10.71 -12.01
C PHE A 194 7.27 10.75 -13.10
N ARG A 195 8.37 11.44 -12.82
CA ARG A 195 9.46 11.74 -13.76
C ARG A 195 10.68 10.82 -13.57
N ILE A 196 11.60 10.87 -14.52
CA ILE A 196 12.78 10.00 -14.57
C ILE A 196 13.72 10.18 -13.35
N ASP A 197 13.85 11.40 -12.85
CA ASP A 197 14.60 11.72 -11.63
C ASP A 197 13.98 11.06 -10.38
N GLN A 198 12.64 11.02 -10.32
CA GLN A 198 11.92 10.31 -9.27
C GLN A 198 12.09 8.79 -9.38
N LEU A 199 12.16 8.25 -10.61
CA LEU A 199 12.47 6.85 -10.84
C LEU A 199 13.85 6.48 -10.29
N TYR A 200 14.89 7.26 -10.60
CA TYR A 200 16.25 7.04 -10.08
C TYR A 200 16.34 7.07 -8.56
N SER A 201 15.56 7.94 -7.92
CA SER A 201 15.44 7.97 -6.47
C SER A 201 14.74 6.72 -5.92
N ALA A 202 13.69 6.27 -6.60
CA ALA A 202 12.86 5.14 -6.18
C ALA A 202 13.57 3.78 -6.32
N VAL A 203 14.29 3.55 -7.43
CA VAL A 203 14.92 2.26 -7.74
C VAL A 203 15.96 1.81 -6.71
N ASN A 204 16.55 2.76 -5.98
CA ASN A 204 17.55 2.49 -4.94
C ASN A 204 16.95 2.08 -3.59
N SER A 205 15.62 2.08 -3.44
CA SER A 205 14.98 1.84 -2.15
C SER A 205 13.75 0.95 -2.20
N LEU A 206 13.13 0.81 -3.37
CA LEU A 206 11.95 -0.01 -3.56
C LEU A 206 12.31 -1.38 -4.13
N VAL A 207 11.43 -2.34 -3.89
CA VAL A 207 11.46 -3.71 -4.43
C VAL A 207 10.59 -3.79 -5.69
N LYS A 208 9.57 -2.93 -5.79
CA LYS A 208 8.61 -2.93 -6.90
C LYS A 208 8.12 -1.54 -7.26
N ILE A 209 8.10 -1.25 -8.56
CA ILE A 209 7.53 -0.04 -9.15
C ILE A 209 6.60 -0.44 -10.28
N GLU A 210 5.34 -0.04 -10.20
CA GLU A 210 4.38 -0.18 -11.29
C GLU A 210 3.80 1.20 -11.62
N LEU A 211 4.02 1.66 -12.85
CA LEU A 211 3.54 2.94 -13.34
C LEU A 211 2.61 2.71 -14.54
N ARG A 212 1.41 3.27 -14.51
CA ARG A 212 0.51 3.34 -15.66
C ARG A 212 0.25 4.78 -16.05
N ASP A 213 -0.13 4.98 -17.32
CA ASP A 213 -0.37 6.30 -17.90
C ASP A 213 0.83 7.26 -17.69
N SER A 214 2.05 6.73 -17.78
CA SER A 214 3.29 7.49 -17.56
C SER A 214 3.64 8.40 -18.76
N LEU A 215 4.40 9.46 -18.50
CA LEU A 215 5.04 10.33 -19.51
C LEU A 215 6.52 9.99 -19.77
N LEU A 216 7.04 8.89 -19.22
CA LEU A 216 8.39 8.41 -19.51
C LEU A 216 8.49 7.96 -20.97
N SER A 217 9.49 8.45 -21.69
CA SER A 217 9.69 8.12 -23.12
C SER A 217 10.62 6.92 -23.31
N VAL A 218 10.78 6.47 -24.56
CA VAL A 218 11.77 5.43 -24.88
C VAL A 218 13.17 5.91 -24.54
N GLU A 219 13.49 7.18 -24.80
CA GLU A 219 14.77 7.80 -24.47
C GLU A 219 15.04 7.78 -22.96
N ASP A 220 14.04 8.11 -22.13
CA ASP A 220 14.16 8.01 -20.67
C ASP A 220 14.52 6.59 -20.23
N MET A 221 13.87 5.58 -20.83
CA MET A 221 14.13 4.18 -20.50
C MET A 221 15.48 3.70 -21.04
N SER A 222 15.92 4.18 -22.20
CA SER A 222 17.26 3.91 -22.74
C SER A 222 18.34 4.42 -21.79
N VAL A 223 18.22 5.67 -21.30
CA VAL A 223 19.16 6.24 -20.33
C VAL A 223 19.12 5.47 -19.01
N PHE A 224 17.94 5.07 -18.55
CA PHE A 224 17.81 4.21 -17.36
C PHE A 224 18.57 2.89 -17.53
N LEU A 225 18.40 2.21 -18.67
CA LEU A 225 19.08 0.95 -18.96
C LEU A 225 20.60 1.14 -19.07
N GLU A 226 21.07 2.19 -19.72
CA GLU A 226 22.51 2.51 -19.83
C GLU A 226 23.14 2.72 -18.46
N LYS A 227 22.48 3.49 -17.59
CA LYS A 227 22.92 3.69 -16.20
C LYS A 227 22.95 2.39 -15.40
N TRP A 228 21.93 1.54 -15.56
CA TRP A 228 21.91 0.23 -14.91
C TRP A 228 23.04 -0.69 -15.41
N MET A 229 23.25 -0.71 -16.73
CA MET A 229 24.34 -1.45 -17.37
C MET A 229 25.71 -1.00 -16.86
N ALA A 230 25.88 0.30 -16.59
CA ALA A 230 27.09 0.90 -16.03
C ALA A 230 27.26 0.71 -14.50
N GLY A 231 26.33 0.03 -13.82
CA GLY A 231 26.42 -0.23 -12.38
C GLY A 231 26.03 0.95 -11.49
N GLU A 232 25.36 1.99 -12.02
CA GLU A 232 25.01 3.19 -11.26
C GLU A 232 23.89 2.97 -10.21
N PHE A 233 23.29 1.77 -10.14
CA PHE A 233 22.24 1.41 -9.20
C PHE A 233 22.62 0.20 -8.33
N PRO A 234 23.64 0.32 -7.45
CA PRO A 234 24.20 -0.81 -6.70
C PRO A 234 23.20 -1.46 -5.72
N ASN A 235 22.16 -0.73 -5.30
CA ASN A 235 21.15 -1.22 -4.35
C ASN A 235 19.96 -1.92 -5.04
N MET A 236 19.97 -2.02 -6.37
CA MET A 236 18.87 -2.58 -7.16
C MET A 236 18.95 -4.11 -7.25
N THR A 237 18.97 -4.80 -6.11
CA THR A 237 19.22 -6.26 -6.01
C THR A 237 17.94 -7.11 -5.97
N ALA A 238 16.80 -6.47 -5.78
CA ALA A 238 15.54 -7.12 -5.45
C ALA A 238 14.34 -6.56 -6.22
N PHE A 239 14.53 -6.22 -7.48
CA PHE A 239 13.75 -5.14 -8.07
C PHE A 239 12.95 -5.54 -9.32
N PHE A 240 11.68 -5.13 -9.38
CA PHE A 240 10.77 -5.26 -10.53
C PHE A 240 10.20 -3.89 -10.91
N ILE A 241 10.30 -3.51 -12.18
CA ILE A 241 9.63 -2.37 -12.80
C ILE A 241 8.63 -2.89 -13.83
N SER A 242 7.42 -2.33 -13.81
CA SER A 242 6.52 -2.33 -14.96
C SER A 242 6.05 -0.92 -15.24
N ILE A 243 6.23 -0.44 -16.47
CA ILE A 243 5.83 0.90 -16.90
C ILE A 243 4.97 0.77 -18.15
N HIS A 244 3.78 1.35 -18.09
CA HIS A 244 2.95 1.60 -19.25
C HIS A 244 2.95 3.09 -19.59
N SER A 245 3.43 3.43 -20.79
CA SER A 245 3.46 4.81 -21.28
C SER A 245 2.97 4.92 -22.71
N HIS A 246 2.12 5.91 -22.97
CA HIS A 246 1.69 6.25 -24.32
C HIS A 246 2.84 6.77 -25.21
N ARG A 247 3.96 7.20 -24.61
CA ARG A 247 5.15 7.67 -25.34
C ARG A 247 6.06 6.53 -25.83
N PHE A 248 5.73 5.28 -25.51
CA PHE A 248 6.41 4.12 -26.07
C PHE A 248 5.95 3.77 -27.49
N LYS A 249 4.92 4.45 -28.02
CA LYS A 249 4.48 4.30 -29.41
C LYS A 249 5.50 4.95 -30.36
N SER A 250 6.49 4.17 -30.79
CA SER A 250 7.42 4.57 -31.85
C SER A 250 7.87 3.34 -32.63
N ASN A 251 7.78 3.43 -33.96
CA ASN A 251 8.11 2.33 -34.88
C ASN A 251 9.63 2.18 -35.10
N ASP A 252 10.39 3.26 -34.89
CA ASP A 252 11.83 3.32 -35.17
C ASP A 252 12.67 3.56 -33.90
N ALA A 253 12.03 3.58 -32.73
CA ALA A 253 12.75 3.80 -31.49
C ALA A 253 13.69 2.63 -31.16
N ARG A 254 14.83 2.99 -30.58
CA ARG A 254 15.86 2.06 -30.14
C ARG A 254 16.14 2.22 -28.66
N ALA A 255 16.38 1.11 -27.99
CA ALA A 255 16.89 1.07 -26.63
C ALA A 255 18.08 0.11 -26.57
N LEU A 256 19.17 0.53 -25.92
CA LEU A 256 20.44 -0.21 -25.92
C LEU A 256 20.94 -0.58 -27.34
N GLY A 257 20.68 0.28 -28.33
CA GLY A 257 21.00 0.01 -29.74
C GLY A 257 20.11 -1.02 -30.44
N MET A 258 19.18 -1.66 -29.73
CA MET A 258 18.23 -2.63 -30.27
C MET A 258 16.95 -1.94 -30.76
N GLN A 259 16.41 -2.39 -31.90
CA GLN A 259 15.12 -1.92 -32.39
C GLN A 259 13.98 -2.53 -31.56
N LEU A 260 12.97 -1.71 -31.22
CA LEU A 260 11.76 -2.21 -30.56
C LEU A 260 10.90 -3.06 -31.53
N PRO A 261 10.20 -4.11 -31.04
CA PRO A 261 10.14 -4.57 -29.66
C PRO A 261 11.36 -5.41 -29.24
N ILE A 262 11.85 -5.19 -28.01
CA ILE A 262 12.86 -6.04 -27.37
C ILE A 262 12.13 -7.15 -26.63
N LYS A 263 12.15 -8.35 -27.19
CA LYS A 263 11.53 -9.56 -26.63
C LYS A 263 12.26 -10.81 -27.10
N SER A 264 12.20 -11.87 -26.31
CA SER A 264 12.70 -13.19 -26.66
C SER A 264 11.87 -13.80 -27.80
N GLU A 265 12.54 -14.49 -28.72
CA GLU A 265 11.88 -15.31 -29.76
C GLU A 265 11.21 -16.55 -29.16
N GLN A 266 11.78 -17.06 -28.06
CA GLN A 266 11.23 -18.17 -27.29
C GLN A 266 10.32 -17.65 -26.18
N PHE A 267 9.29 -18.43 -25.84
CA PHE A 267 8.42 -18.12 -24.71
C PHE A 267 9.17 -18.33 -23.38
N THR A 268 9.59 -17.24 -22.75
CA THR A 268 10.26 -17.23 -21.45
C THR A 268 9.33 -16.70 -20.36
N VAL A 269 9.46 -17.21 -19.13
CA VAL A 269 8.72 -16.70 -17.96
C VAL A 269 9.68 -16.59 -16.79
N HIS A 270 9.95 -15.35 -16.37
CA HIS A 270 10.79 -15.07 -15.22
C HIS A 270 9.93 -14.50 -14.10
N ARG A 271 9.98 -15.10 -12.90
CA ARG A 271 9.17 -14.69 -11.75
C ARG A 271 10.04 -14.19 -10.61
N ARG A 272 9.59 -13.18 -9.86
CA ARG A 272 10.24 -12.70 -8.63
C ARG A 272 9.45 -13.10 -7.40
N PHE A 273 10.14 -13.75 -6.47
CA PHE A 273 9.65 -14.08 -5.14
C PHE A 273 10.64 -13.60 -4.07
N LEU A 274 10.14 -12.89 -3.06
CA LEU A 274 10.88 -12.44 -1.88
C LEU A 274 9.99 -12.60 -0.64
N GLY A 275 9.81 -13.83 -0.17
CA GLY A 275 8.79 -14.18 0.83
C GLY A 275 7.34 -14.13 0.32
N ARG A 276 7.08 -13.37 -0.76
CA ARG A 276 5.83 -13.36 -1.55
C ARG A 276 6.13 -13.10 -3.03
N PHE A 277 5.12 -13.25 -3.90
CA PHE A 277 5.22 -12.92 -5.32
C PHE A 277 5.26 -11.39 -5.54
N TYR A 278 6.22 -10.91 -6.33
CA TYR A 278 6.36 -9.48 -6.67
C TYR A 278 6.03 -9.16 -8.12
N GLY A 279 6.28 -10.08 -9.05
CA GLY A 279 5.99 -9.86 -10.46
C GLY A 279 6.59 -10.93 -11.35
N CYS A 280 6.28 -10.83 -12.65
CA CYS A 280 6.90 -11.68 -13.66
C CYS A 280 7.10 -10.92 -14.97
N VAL A 281 8.15 -11.27 -15.69
CA VAL A 281 8.41 -10.82 -17.07
C VAL A 281 8.23 -12.01 -17.99
N ILE A 282 7.34 -11.88 -18.98
CA ILE A 282 7.03 -12.93 -19.96
C ILE A 282 7.61 -12.50 -21.31
N GLY A 283 8.35 -13.39 -21.97
CA GLY A 283 8.96 -13.13 -23.28
C GLY A 283 10.10 -12.11 -23.23
N GLY A 284 10.74 -11.91 -22.08
CA GLY A 284 11.88 -10.99 -21.95
C GLY A 284 13.22 -11.62 -22.33
N ILE A 285 14.21 -10.77 -22.62
CA ILE A 285 15.61 -11.14 -22.90
C ILE A 285 16.45 -10.86 -21.65
N VAL A 286 17.42 -11.72 -21.35
CA VAL A 286 18.33 -11.57 -20.21
C VAL A 286 19.59 -10.82 -20.62
N PHE A 287 19.98 -9.82 -19.81
CA PHE A 287 21.19 -9.02 -19.93
C PHE A 287 22.01 -9.10 -18.64
N LYS A 288 23.29 -8.74 -18.70
CA LYS A 288 24.16 -8.57 -17.54
C LYS A 288 24.78 -7.18 -17.55
N ASN A 289 24.81 -6.52 -16.40
CA ASN A 289 25.53 -5.26 -16.24
C ASN A 289 27.05 -5.48 -16.05
N VAL A 290 27.83 -4.40 -15.92
CA VAL A 290 29.29 -4.43 -15.69
C VAL A 290 29.69 -5.17 -14.41
N ASP A 291 28.80 -5.24 -13.41
CA ASP A 291 29.01 -5.96 -12.15
C ASP A 291 28.62 -7.44 -12.23
N GLY A 292 28.18 -7.92 -13.40
CA GLY A 292 27.74 -9.30 -13.61
C GLY A 292 26.32 -9.61 -13.07
N VAL A 293 25.56 -8.60 -12.65
CA VAL A 293 24.17 -8.74 -12.20
C VAL A 293 23.28 -8.97 -13.42
N SER A 294 22.48 -10.05 -13.39
CA SER A 294 21.57 -10.39 -14.49
C SER A 294 20.21 -9.71 -14.31
N ALA A 295 19.60 -9.25 -15.39
CA ALA A 295 18.22 -8.79 -15.41
C ALA A 295 17.51 -9.25 -16.67
N VAL A 296 16.18 -9.37 -16.60
CA VAL A 296 15.33 -9.62 -17.76
C VAL A 296 14.61 -8.34 -18.16
N LEU A 297 14.61 -8.05 -19.46
CA LEU A 297 13.97 -6.88 -20.07
C LEU A 297 12.96 -7.33 -21.12
N TYR A 298 11.78 -6.75 -21.07
CA TYR A 298 10.78 -6.80 -22.13
C TYR A 298 10.34 -5.37 -22.45
N PHE A 299 10.45 -4.95 -23.70
CA PHE A 299 10.06 -3.62 -24.14
C PHE A 299 9.28 -3.69 -25.44
N ASN A 300 7.98 -3.38 -25.39
CA ASN A 300 7.08 -3.49 -26.53
C ASN A 300 6.33 -2.19 -26.80
N SER A 301 6.55 -1.62 -27.98
CA SER A 301 5.90 -0.39 -28.45
C SER A 301 4.40 -0.57 -28.78
N LEU A 302 3.97 -1.77 -29.20
CA LEU A 302 2.57 -2.07 -29.51
C LEU A 302 1.71 -2.08 -28.24
N CYS A 303 2.19 -2.78 -27.21
CA CYS A 303 1.52 -2.86 -25.91
C CYS A 303 1.90 -1.69 -24.98
N GLN A 304 2.74 -0.77 -25.44
CA GLN A 304 3.20 0.40 -24.68
C GLN A 304 3.73 0.01 -23.30
N SER A 305 4.51 -1.07 -23.24
CA SER A 305 4.96 -1.69 -21.99
C SER A 305 6.47 -1.82 -21.93
N PHE A 306 7.03 -1.47 -20.78
CA PHE A 306 8.40 -1.71 -20.39
C PHE A 306 8.40 -2.50 -19.08
N ASP A 307 8.94 -3.71 -19.10
CA ASP A 307 9.10 -4.55 -17.92
C ASP A 307 10.58 -4.86 -17.74
N PHE A 308 11.10 -4.57 -16.55
CA PHE A 308 12.49 -4.79 -16.20
C PHE A 308 12.58 -5.45 -14.83
N MET A 309 13.31 -6.55 -14.73
CA MET A 309 13.41 -7.30 -13.48
C MET A 309 14.82 -7.81 -13.24
N VAL A 310 15.41 -7.43 -12.12
CA VAL A 310 16.70 -7.98 -11.69
C VAL A 310 16.49 -9.42 -11.23
N LEU A 311 17.30 -10.32 -11.76
CA LEU A 311 17.29 -11.73 -11.39
C LEU A 311 18.12 -11.90 -10.11
N ALA A 312 17.60 -12.65 -9.15
CA ALA A 312 18.37 -13.01 -7.97
C ALA A 312 19.54 -13.88 -8.42
N GLN A 313 20.73 -13.60 -7.89
CA GLN A 313 21.87 -14.52 -7.95
C GLN A 313 21.63 -15.69 -6.99
#